data_AF-A0A318J5I9-F1
#
_entry.id   AF-A0A318J5I9-F1
#
_cell.length_a   1.000
_cell.length_b   1.000
_cell.length_c   1.000
_cell.angle_alpha   90.00
_cell.angle_beta   90.00
_cell.angle_gamma   90.00
#
_symmetry.space_group_name_H-M   'P 1'
#
loop_
_entity.id
_entity.type
_entity.pdbx_description
1 polymer ?
#
loop_
_entity_poly.entity_id
_entity_poly.type
_entity_poly.pdbx_seq_one_letter_code
_entity_poly.pdbx_strand_id
1 'polypeptide(L)'
;MADTQGLTFNKHTLSINIYSVSDVNIVYAGSPHRLSTGKLMRAKTAADEKRVPGFGSGTYITFAGPVDIAWKSQDGTEHSYALDLDEVFKDRKVLHTEDEVRFYKPEPVYGSAPTIIIELDDRTLNVYMFVIIRLEKDEMTREHTNHYTLAFTKKF
;
A
#
# COMPACT_ATOMS: atom_id res chain seq x y z
N MET A 1 0.97 -21.51 26.12
CA MET A 1 0.72 -20.14 25.63
C MET A 1 0.50 -20.28 24.14
N ALA A 2 -0.72 -20.02 23.65
CA ALA A 2 -0.98 -20.06 22.22
C ALA A 2 -0.24 -18.89 21.59
N ASP A 3 0.68 -19.20 20.70
CA ASP A 3 1.38 -18.23 19.86
C ASP A 3 0.29 -17.53 19.03
N THR A 4 -0.03 -16.27 19.33
CA THR A 4 -0.94 -15.46 18.50
C THR A 4 -0.18 -15.15 17.22
N GLN A 5 -0.16 -16.12 16.31
CA GLN A 5 0.45 -15.97 15.01
C GLN A 5 -0.44 -15.01 14.21
N GLY A 6 -0.18 -13.72 14.38
CA GLY A 6 -1.02 -12.67 13.83
C GLY A 6 -1.21 -12.80 12.32
N LEU A 7 -2.29 -12.25 11.79
CA LEU A 7 -2.67 -12.37 10.38
C LEU A 7 -1.52 -12.00 9.43
N THR A 8 -1.13 -12.93 8.55
CA THR A 8 -0.05 -12.73 7.58
C THR A 8 -0.55 -12.73 6.13
N PHE A 9 0.29 -12.28 5.21
CA PHE A 9 0.03 -12.33 3.77
C PHE A 9 1.24 -12.85 3.00
N ASN A 10 1.00 -13.59 1.92
CA ASN A 10 2.04 -14.00 0.98
C ASN A 10 1.96 -13.21 -0.33
N LYS A 11 0.76 -12.86 -0.79
CA LYS A 11 0.50 -12.08 -2.00
C LYS A 11 -0.01 -10.68 -1.71
N HIS A 12 0.14 -9.75 -2.65
CA HIS A 12 -0.39 -8.40 -2.56
C HIS A 12 -0.79 -7.83 -3.92
N THR A 13 -1.66 -6.82 -3.90
CA THR A 13 -1.91 -5.92 -5.02
C THR A 13 -1.05 -4.67 -4.87
N LEU A 14 -0.56 -4.09 -5.96
CA LEU A 14 0.09 -2.78 -5.94
C LEU A 14 -0.90 -1.69 -6.34
N SER A 15 -0.83 -0.52 -5.70
CA SER A 15 -1.49 0.71 -6.15
C SER A 15 -0.50 1.87 -6.04
N ILE A 16 -0.65 2.88 -6.90
CA ILE A 16 0.26 4.03 -6.96
C ILE A 16 -0.56 5.32 -6.89
N ASN A 17 -0.25 6.16 -5.92
CA ASN A 17 -0.82 7.50 -5.77
C ASN A 17 0.28 8.54 -5.95
N ILE A 18 -0.03 9.65 -6.63
CA ILE A 18 0.93 10.71 -6.91
C ILE A 18 0.31 12.08 -6.72
N TYR A 19 0.99 12.93 -5.95
CA TYR A 19 0.57 14.28 -5.57
C TYR A 19 1.76 15.23 -5.64
N SER A 20 1.56 16.45 -6.13
CA SER A 20 2.62 17.49 -6.16
C SER A 20 3.95 17.04 -6.80
N VAL A 21 3.90 16.07 -7.72
CA VAL A 21 5.07 15.51 -8.41
C VAL A 21 4.85 15.47 -9.93
N SER A 22 5.94 15.39 -10.68
CA SER A 22 5.95 15.15 -12.13
C SER A 22 6.99 14.08 -12.51
N ASP A 23 6.95 13.63 -13.77
CA ASP A 23 7.95 12.72 -14.36
C ASP A 23 8.19 11.46 -13.51
N VAL A 24 7.11 10.85 -13.01
CA VAL A 24 7.17 9.68 -12.14
C VAL A 24 7.45 8.43 -12.97
N ASN A 25 8.47 7.69 -12.58
CA ASN A 25 8.80 6.37 -13.11
C ASN A 25 9.00 5.40 -11.96
N ILE A 26 8.12 4.42 -11.85
CA ILE A 26 8.20 3.34 -10.86
C ILE A 26 8.37 2.02 -11.61
N VAL A 27 9.39 1.24 -11.27
CA VAL A 27 9.60 -0.10 -11.83
C VAL A 27 9.51 -1.11 -10.69
N TYR A 28 8.61 -2.07 -10.83
CA TYR A 28 8.44 -3.16 -9.87
C TYR A 28 8.19 -4.48 -10.58
N ALA A 29 8.89 -5.54 -10.17
CA ALA A 29 8.82 -6.84 -10.83
C ALA A 29 9.10 -6.78 -12.35
N GLY A 30 9.97 -5.84 -12.78
CA GLY A 30 10.24 -5.57 -14.20
C GLY A 30 9.10 -4.85 -14.95
N SER A 31 7.99 -4.53 -14.29
CA SER A 31 6.86 -3.77 -14.87
C SER A 31 7.06 -2.28 -14.67
N PRO A 32 7.17 -1.47 -15.76
CA PRO A 32 7.29 -0.03 -15.63
C PRO A 32 5.92 0.66 -15.50
N HIS A 33 5.83 1.61 -14.58
CA HIS A 33 4.71 2.50 -14.33
C HIS A 33 5.19 3.94 -14.54
N ARG A 34 4.97 4.46 -15.75
CA ARG A 34 5.28 5.86 -16.11
C ARG A 34 4.05 6.71 -15.92
N LEU A 35 4.13 7.71 -15.05
CA LEU A 35 3.01 8.57 -14.68
C LEU A 35 3.43 10.04 -14.75
N SER A 36 2.48 10.92 -15.08
CA SER A 36 2.67 12.37 -15.03
C SER A 36 3.86 12.95 -15.82
N THR A 37 4.13 12.40 -17.01
CA THR A 37 5.21 12.89 -17.89
C THR A 37 4.97 14.35 -18.30
N GLY A 38 5.90 15.23 -17.94
CA GLY A 38 5.88 16.67 -18.25
C GLY A 38 4.76 17.46 -17.56
N LYS A 39 4.01 16.83 -16.64
CA LYS A 39 2.86 17.45 -15.97
C LYS A 39 3.06 17.38 -14.46
N LEU A 40 2.85 18.49 -13.76
CA LEU A 40 2.76 18.50 -12.31
C LEU A 40 1.37 17.99 -11.86
N MET A 41 1.35 17.03 -10.95
CA MET A 41 0.10 16.54 -10.34
C MET A 41 -0.44 17.52 -9.31
N ARG A 42 -1.75 17.48 -9.11
CA ARG A 42 -2.43 18.29 -8.08
C ARG A 42 -1.87 17.98 -6.69
N ALA A 43 -2.02 18.94 -5.78
CA ALA A 43 -1.76 18.71 -4.37
C ALA A 43 -2.70 17.65 -3.77
N LYS A 44 -2.21 16.96 -2.74
CA LYS A 44 -2.99 16.07 -1.90
C LYS A 44 -4.05 16.86 -1.14
N THR A 45 -5.25 16.31 -1.04
CA THR A 45 -6.37 16.93 -0.32
C THR A 45 -6.80 16.06 0.86
N ALA A 46 -7.59 16.60 1.78
CA ALA A 46 -8.15 15.82 2.89
C ALA A 46 -8.96 14.59 2.41
N ALA A 47 -9.60 14.67 1.23
CA ALA A 47 -10.32 13.55 0.64
C ALA A 47 -9.40 12.39 0.21
N ASP A 48 -8.09 12.63 0.05
CA ASP A 48 -7.13 11.62 -0.36
C ASP A 48 -6.58 10.79 0.82
N GLU A 49 -6.68 11.28 2.06
CA GLU A 49 -6.05 10.66 3.25
C GLU A 49 -6.50 9.22 3.51
N LYS A 50 -7.73 8.88 3.11
CA LYS A 50 -8.33 7.55 3.27
C LYS A 50 -8.84 6.99 1.95
N ARG A 51 -8.21 7.39 0.85
CA ARG A 51 -8.63 6.95 -0.49
C ARG A 51 -8.50 5.43 -0.60
N VAL A 52 -9.65 4.77 -0.71
CA VAL A 52 -9.69 3.34 -1.02
C VAL A 52 -9.02 3.11 -2.39
N PRO A 53 -8.08 2.17 -2.50
CA PRO A 53 -7.48 1.82 -3.78
C PRO A 53 -8.54 1.45 -4.81
N GLY A 54 -8.41 2.03 -6.01
CA GLY A 54 -9.23 1.68 -7.16
C GLY A 54 -8.64 0.49 -7.91
N PHE A 55 -8.36 0.68 -9.21
CA PHE A 55 -7.68 -0.34 -10.02
C PHE A 55 -6.24 -0.53 -9.54
N GLY A 56 -5.85 -1.78 -9.29
CA GLY A 56 -4.49 -2.15 -8.91
C GLY A 56 -3.54 -2.11 -10.11
N SER A 57 -2.30 -1.70 -9.88
CA SER A 57 -1.20 -1.72 -10.84
C SER A 57 -0.62 -3.12 -11.08
N GLY A 58 -1.11 -4.14 -10.38
CA GLY A 58 -0.75 -5.55 -10.55
C GLY A 58 -1.03 -6.38 -9.29
N THR A 59 -1.04 -7.71 -9.43
CA THR A 59 -1.12 -8.67 -8.32
C THR A 59 0.11 -9.56 -8.33
N TYR A 60 0.76 -9.71 -7.17
CA TYR A 60 2.05 -10.37 -7.04
C TYR A 60 2.01 -11.44 -5.94
N ILE A 61 2.57 -12.62 -6.20
CA ILE A 61 2.57 -13.78 -5.29
C ILE A 61 3.54 -13.59 -4.11
N THR A 62 4.50 -12.67 -4.22
CA THR A 62 5.44 -12.24 -3.17
C THR A 62 6.06 -10.90 -3.59
N PHE A 63 7.04 -10.38 -2.85
CA PHE A 63 7.85 -9.25 -3.30
C PHE A 63 8.84 -9.70 -4.36
N ALA A 64 8.84 -8.98 -5.48
CA ALA A 64 9.60 -9.34 -6.67
C ALA A 64 10.92 -8.55 -6.79
N GLY A 65 11.53 -8.23 -5.65
CA GLY A 65 12.71 -7.35 -5.54
C GLY A 65 12.36 -5.91 -5.19
N PRO A 66 13.36 -5.02 -5.16
CA PRO A 66 13.15 -3.62 -4.84
C PRO A 66 12.27 -2.92 -5.88
N VAL A 67 11.59 -1.87 -5.43
CA VAL A 67 10.86 -0.95 -6.30
C VAL A 67 11.79 0.22 -6.62
N ASP A 68 12.15 0.37 -7.89
CA ASP A 68 12.93 1.52 -8.34
C ASP A 68 11.98 2.69 -8.61
N ILE A 69 12.19 3.80 -7.92
CA ILE A 69 11.31 4.97 -7.95
C ILE A 69 12.14 6.18 -8.37
N ALA A 70 11.69 6.92 -9.37
CA ALA A 70 12.21 8.23 -9.75
C ALA A 70 11.05 9.20 -9.98
N TRP A 71 11.23 10.47 -9.58
CA TRP A 71 10.24 11.53 -9.77
C TRP A 71 10.88 12.91 -9.68
N LYS A 72 10.11 13.93 -10.04
CA LYS A 72 10.41 15.33 -9.73
C LYS A 72 9.44 15.88 -8.70
N SER A 73 9.98 16.54 -7.68
CA SER A 73 9.22 17.30 -6.69
C SER A 73 8.55 18.53 -7.32
N GLN A 74 7.72 19.24 -6.56
CA GLN A 74 6.98 20.41 -7.02
C GLN A 74 7.91 21.54 -7.52
N ASP A 75 9.09 21.66 -6.92
CA ASP A 75 10.11 22.64 -7.31
C ASP A 75 10.98 22.18 -8.50
N GLY A 76 10.73 20.98 -9.04
CA GLY A 76 11.45 20.40 -10.17
C GLY A 76 12.73 19.64 -9.80
N THR A 77 13.07 19.51 -8.51
CA THR A 77 14.21 18.70 -8.07
C THR A 77 13.99 17.23 -8.41
N GLU A 78 15.00 16.59 -9.00
CA GLU A 78 14.95 15.17 -9.33
C GLU A 78 15.32 14.31 -8.11
N HIS A 79 14.53 13.27 -7.88
CA HIS A 79 14.70 12.30 -6.81
C HIS A 79 14.73 10.88 -7.37
N SER A 80 15.51 10.01 -6.73
CA SER A 80 15.49 8.58 -6.98
C SER A 80 15.66 7.79 -5.67
N TYR A 81 15.01 6.65 -5.58
CA TYR A 81 15.07 5.76 -4.43
C TYR A 81 14.75 4.33 -4.80
N ALA A 82 15.52 3.37 -4.27
CA ALA A 82 15.20 1.95 -4.32
C ALA A 82 14.51 1.56 -3.01
N LEU A 83 13.21 1.26 -3.08
CA LEU A 83 12.40 0.86 -1.93
C LEU A 83 12.40 -0.66 -1.81
N ASP A 84 12.89 -1.17 -0.68
CA ASP A 84 12.83 -2.59 -0.37
C ASP A 84 11.56 -2.94 0.41
N LEU A 85 10.60 -3.60 -0.23
CA LEU A 85 9.36 -4.02 0.41
C LEU A 85 9.59 -5.18 1.40
N ASP A 86 10.62 -6.01 1.22
CA ASP A 86 10.98 -7.06 2.17
C ASP A 86 11.42 -6.46 3.50
N GLU A 87 12.14 -5.33 3.48
CA GLU A 87 12.48 -4.61 4.71
C GLU A 87 11.27 -3.90 5.32
N VAL A 88 10.42 -3.25 4.51
CA VAL A 88 9.22 -2.56 5.02
C VAL A 88 8.23 -3.53 5.68
N PHE A 89 8.04 -4.72 5.09
CA PHE A 89 7.11 -5.73 5.58
C PHE A 89 7.82 -7.04 5.94
N LYS A 90 8.90 -6.94 6.71
CA LYS A 90 9.77 -8.06 7.11
C LYS A 90 9.04 -9.27 7.68
N ASP A 91 8.04 -9.02 8.53
CA ASP A 91 7.25 -10.08 9.16
C ASP A 91 6.06 -10.57 8.31
N ARG A 92 5.82 -9.95 7.14
CA ARG A 92 4.66 -10.23 6.28
C ARG A 92 3.31 -10.16 7.02
N LYS A 93 3.22 -9.33 8.06
CA LYS A 93 2.00 -9.12 8.86
C LYS A 93 1.04 -8.18 8.15
N VAL A 94 -0.24 -8.52 8.18
CA VAL A 94 -1.32 -7.63 7.78
C VAL A 94 -1.50 -6.56 8.86
N LEU A 95 -1.42 -5.29 8.47
CA LEU A 95 -1.48 -4.16 9.41
C LEU A 95 -2.95 -3.78 9.69
N HIS A 96 -3.44 -4.12 10.88
CA HIS A 96 -4.79 -3.78 11.34
C HIS A 96 -4.87 -3.59 12.85
N THR A 97 -6.02 -3.10 13.32
CA THR A 97 -6.32 -2.88 14.74
C THR A 97 -7.43 -3.80 15.28
N GLU A 98 -7.98 -4.67 14.44
CA GLU A 98 -9.05 -5.59 14.84
C GLU A 98 -8.59 -6.68 15.81
N ASP A 99 -9.52 -7.11 16.66
CA ASP A 99 -9.36 -8.28 17.51
C ASP A 99 -9.57 -9.56 16.69
N GLU A 100 -8.54 -10.43 16.66
CA GLU A 100 -8.53 -11.64 15.85
C GLU A 100 -9.61 -12.64 16.26
N VAL A 101 -10.10 -12.59 17.50
CA VAL A 101 -11.22 -13.46 17.95
C VAL A 101 -12.52 -13.15 17.20
N ARG A 102 -12.62 -11.97 16.60
CA ARG A 102 -13.78 -11.53 15.81
C ARG A 102 -13.63 -11.87 14.33
N PHE A 103 -12.53 -12.50 13.91
CA PHE A 103 -12.34 -12.86 12.52
C PHE A 103 -13.38 -13.89 12.07
N TYR A 104 -14.07 -13.58 10.97
CA TYR A 104 -15.08 -14.47 10.40
C TYR A 104 -14.53 -15.84 9.98
N LYS A 105 -13.23 -15.91 9.67
CA LYS A 105 -12.53 -17.14 9.29
C LYS A 105 -11.00 -16.94 9.45
N PRO A 106 -10.17 -18.00 9.38
CA PRO A 106 -8.72 -17.88 9.51
C PRO A 106 -8.06 -16.88 8.54
N GLU A 107 -8.60 -16.71 7.33
CA GLU A 107 -8.13 -15.72 6.35
C GLU A 107 -9.20 -14.64 6.10
N PRO A 108 -9.42 -13.70 7.04
CA PRO A 108 -10.56 -12.79 6.99
C PRO A 108 -10.43 -11.71 5.91
N VAL A 109 -9.23 -11.50 5.34
CA VAL A 109 -8.96 -10.49 4.32
C VAL A 109 -9.87 -10.67 3.10
N TYR A 110 -10.65 -9.64 2.78
CA TYR A 110 -11.46 -9.62 1.55
C TYR A 110 -10.54 -9.49 0.33
N GLY A 111 -10.85 -10.20 -0.76
CA GLY A 111 -9.95 -10.29 -1.91
C GLY A 111 -8.69 -11.16 -1.67
N SER A 112 -8.53 -11.70 -0.45
CA SER A 112 -7.44 -12.62 -0.05
C SER A 112 -6.03 -12.02 -0.08
N ALA A 113 -5.89 -10.70 -0.21
CA ALA A 113 -4.59 -10.03 -0.27
C ALA A 113 -4.71 -8.57 0.18
N PRO A 114 -3.71 -8.00 0.88
CA PRO A 114 -3.59 -6.56 1.03
C PRO A 114 -3.28 -5.86 -0.29
N THR A 115 -3.64 -4.59 -0.35
CA THR A 115 -3.13 -3.65 -1.34
C THR A 115 -2.01 -2.83 -0.72
N ILE A 116 -0.80 -2.93 -1.26
CA ILE A 116 0.31 -2.05 -0.94
C ILE A 116 0.20 -0.82 -1.84
N ILE A 117 0.25 0.36 -1.22
CA ILE A 117 0.10 1.63 -1.91
C ILE A 117 1.42 2.37 -1.80
N ILE A 118 2.04 2.65 -2.94
CA ILE A 118 3.18 3.57 -3.03
C ILE A 118 2.62 4.95 -3.33
N GLU A 119 2.87 5.89 -2.44
CA GLU A 119 2.45 7.27 -2.58
C GLU A 119 3.67 8.19 -2.67
N LEU A 120 3.70 9.02 -3.69
CA LEU A 120 4.61 10.16 -3.79
C LEU A 120 3.83 11.45 -3.56
N ASP A 121 4.29 12.26 -2.61
CA ASP A 121 3.75 13.58 -2.31
C ASP A 121 4.90 14.58 -2.16
N ASP A 122 5.15 15.34 -3.23
CA ASP A 122 6.29 16.26 -3.37
C ASP A 122 7.64 15.57 -3.04
N ARG A 123 8.24 15.90 -1.89
CA ARG A 123 9.51 15.34 -1.40
C ARG A 123 9.34 14.14 -0.46
N THR A 124 8.14 13.56 -0.39
CA THR A 124 7.82 12.48 0.54
C THR A 124 7.41 11.22 -0.22
N LEU A 125 8.06 10.10 0.11
CA LEU A 125 7.65 8.75 -0.27
C LEU A 125 6.97 8.09 0.92
N ASN A 126 5.71 7.72 0.76
CA ASN A 126 4.95 6.95 1.73
C ASN A 126 4.61 5.56 1.16
N VAL A 127 4.59 4.55 2.03
CA VAL A 127 4.04 3.24 1.72
C VAL A 127 2.94 2.95 2.72
N TYR A 128 1.75 2.67 2.20
CA TYR A 128 0.60 2.27 2.99
C TYR A 128 0.21 0.83 2.71
N MET A 129 -0.40 0.18 3.69
CA MET A 129 -1.17 -1.04 3.49
C MET A 129 -2.65 -0.72 3.60
N PHE A 130 -3.41 -1.12 2.59
CA PHE A 130 -4.86 -1.15 2.64
C PHE A 130 -5.37 -2.58 2.71
N VAL A 131 -6.24 -2.86 3.68
CA VAL A 131 -6.97 -4.13 3.80
C VAL A 131 -8.41 -3.91 4.19
N ILE A 132 -9.26 -4.85 3.77
CA ILE A 132 -10.63 -4.99 4.26
C ILE A 132 -10.68 -6.29 5.05
N ILE A 133 -10.98 -6.21 6.34
CA ILE A 133 -11.11 -7.38 7.23
C ILE A 133 -12.58 -7.71 7.40
N ARG A 134 -12.91 -9.00 7.23
CA ARG A 134 -14.24 -9.55 7.50
C ARG A 134 -14.33 -10.01 8.93
N LEU A 135 -15.20 -9.37 9.69
CA LEU A 135 -15.45 -9.70 11.09
C LEU A 135 -16.84 -10.30 11.25
N GLU A 136 -16.97 -11.16 12.26
CA GLU A 136 -18.27 -11.57 12.78
C GLU A 136 -18.96 -10.38 13.41
N LYS A 137 -20.21 -10.17 13.01
CA LYS A 137 -21.10 -9.14 13.59
C LYS A 137 -22.20 -9.79 14.42
N ASP A 138 -22.84 -10.81 13.85
CA ASP A 138 -23.81 -11.70 14.50
C ASP A 138 -23.83 -13.08 13.78
N GLU A 139 -24.69 -14.00 14.21
CA GLU A 139 -24.76 -15.37 13.65
C GLU A 139 -25.00 -15.44 12.13
N MET A 140 -25.57 -14.39 11.52
CA MET A 140 -25.95 -14.38 10.10
C MET A 140 -25.22 -13.34 9.25
N THR A 141 -24.63 -12.31 9.86
CA THR A 141 -24.07 -11.17 9.14
C THR A 141 -22.58 -10.95 9.45
N ARG A 142 -21.91 -10.37 8.44
CA ARG A 142 -20.49 -10.05 8.48
C ARG A 142 -20.35 -8.56 8.30
N GLU A 143 -19.40 -7.96 9.00
CA GLU A 143 -19.00 -6.57 8.76
C GLU A 143 -17.64 -6.52 8.06
N HIS A 144 -17.46 -5.46 7.28
CA HIS A 144 -16.24 -5.18 6.54
C HIS A 144 -15.60 -3.92 7.11
N THR A 145 -14.43 -4.05 7.70
CA THR A 145 -13.67 -2.91 8.22
C THR A 145 -12.47 -2.63 7.33
N ASN A 146 -12.33 -1.38 6.90
CA ASN A 146 -11.20 -0.94 6.10
C ASN A 146 -10.08 -0.44 7.01
N HIS A 147 -8.86 -0.92 6.81
CA HIS A 147 -7.65 -0.37 7.41
C HIS A 147 -6.79 0.24 6.32
N TYR A 148 -6.36 1.48 6.54
CA TYR A 148 -5.41 2.20 5.70
C TYR A 148 -4.27 2.64 6.61
N THR A 149 -3.18 1.87 6.62
CA THR A 149 -2.13 1.97 7.64
C THR A 149 -0.82 2.40 6.99
N LEU A 150 -0.17 3.44 7.52
CA LEU A 150 1.17 3.84 7.09
C LEU A 150 2.18 2.81 7.57
N ALA A 151 2.96 2.25 6.65
CA ALA A 151 3.99 1.25 6.93
C ALA A 151 5.41 1.85 6.86
N PHE A 152 5.62 2.81 5.97
CA PHE A 152 6.91 3.47 5.77
C PHE A 152 6.72 4.90 5.29
N THR A 153 7.62 5.78 5.73
CA THR A 153 7.72 7.15 5.22
C THR A 153 9.17 7.58 5.11
N LYS A 154 9.51 8.32 4.06
CA LYS A 154 10.81 8.95 3.88
C LYS A 154 10.67 10.29 3.20
N LYS A 155 11.36 11.30 3.75
CA LYS A 155 11.44 12.65 3.20
C LYS A 155 12.81 12.90 2.55
N PHE A 156 12.84 13.67 1.47
CA PHE A 156 14.02 13.99 0.65
C PHE A 156 14.29 15.50 0.59
#